data_AF-A0A267M7S2-F1
#
_entry.id   AF-A0A267M7S2-F1
#
_cell.length_a   1.000
_cell.length_b   1.000
_cell.length_c   1.000
_cell.angle_alpha   90.00
_cell.angle_beta   90.00
_cell.angle_gamma   90.00
#
_symmetry.space_group_name_H-M   'P 1'
#
loop_
_entity.id
_entity.type
_entity.pdbx_description
1 polymer ?
#
loop_
_entity_poly.entity_id
_entity_poly.type
_entity_poly.pdbx_seq_one_letter_code
_entity_poly.pdbx_strand_id
1 'polypeptide(L)'
;MKIWRKILDYFVTGIGFGAITYLLILGMLSDSVGDVDVPLKSVLIVFICSGLIGELSFLFQTDLSYLLALGLHLVGTFILFSIMMILNHWIINWQTLMIFILSYIVIWIVIRLTQERDIRKINQQIKKRSRR
;
A
#
# COMPACT_ATOMS: atom_id res chain seq x y z
N MET A 1 -19.98 -1.54 -14.63
CA MET A 1 -19.21 -0.29 -14.40
C MET A 1 -18.76 -0.05 -12.95
N LYS A 2 -19.45 -0.57 -11.91
CA LYS A 2 -19.08 -0.31 -10.51
C LYS A 2 -17.84 -1.09 -10.01
N ILE A 3 -17.63 -2.31 -10.51
CA ILE A 3 -16.51 -3.17 -10.07
C ILE A 3 -15.16 -2.67 -10.60
N TRP A 4 -15.11 -2.26 -11.87
CA TRP A 4 -13.90 -1.73 -12.52
C TRP A 4 -13.40 -0.44 -11.86
N ARG A 5 -14.31 0.42 -11.38
CA ARG A 5 -13.91 1.61 -10.60
C ARG A 5 -13.28 1.23 -9.28
N LYS A 6 -13.87 0.28 -8.53
CA LYS A 6 -13.29 -0.18 -7.26
C LYS A 6 -11.90 -0.77 -7.43
N ILE A 7 -11.71 -1.60 -8.45
CA ILE A 7 -10.41 -2.16 -8.83
C ILE A 7 -9.46 -0.99 -9.12
N LEU A 8 -9.82 -0.07 -10.02
CA LEU A 8 -8.96 1.07 -10.32
C LEU A 8 -8.63 1.92 -9.08
N ASP A 9 -9.59 2.13 -8.18
CA ASP A 9 -9.40 2.91 -6.96
C ASP A 9 -8.39 2.22 -6.01
N TYR A 10 -8.47 0.90 -5.84
CA TYR A 10 -7.50 0.15 -5.04
C TYR A 10 -6.11 0.16 -5.66
N PHE A 11 -6.03 -0.05 -6.97
CA PHE A 11 -4.77 -0.03 -7.72
C PHE A 11 -4.08 1.33 -7.61
N VAL A 12 -4.80 2.42 -7.85
CA VAL A 12 -4.25 3.79 -7.79
C VAL A 12 -3.87 4.15 -6.36
N THR A 13 -4.65 3.73 -5.36
CA THR A 13 -4.30 3.92 -3.95
C THR A 13 -3.01 3.17 -3.60
N GLY A 14 -2.88 1.93 -4.08
CA GLY A 14 -1.67 1.12 -3.94
C GLY A 14 -0.44 1.78 -4.55
N ILE A 15 -0.55 2.29 -5.79
CA ILE A 15 0.50 3.09 -6.43
C ILE A 15 0.89 4.30 -5.58
N GLY A 16 -0.10 5.01 -5.03
CA GLY A 16 0.14 6.18 -4.19
C GLY A 16 1.00 5.85 -2.97
N PHE A 17 0.67 4.80 -2.23
CA PHE A 17 1.49 4.33 -1.12
C PHE A 17 2.88 3.87 -1.57
N GLY A 18 2.96 3.09 -2.65
CA GLY A 18 4.22 2.61 -3.20
C GLY A 18 5.17 3.74 -3.61
N ALA A 19 4.65 4.76 -4.29
CA ALA A 19 5.41 5.93 -4.71
C ALA A 19 5.96 6.71 -3.50
N ILE A 20 5.12 6.97 -2.49
CA ILE A 20 5.53 7.67 -1.27
C ILE A 20 6.60 6.86 -0.53
N THR A 21 6.38 5.56 -0.33
CA THR A 21 7.34 4.69 0.35
C THR A 21 8.67 4.62 -0.40
N TYR A 22 8.64 4.50 -1.73
CA TYR A 22 9.85 4.44 -2.54
C TYR A 22 10.67 5.74 -2.46
N LEU A 23 10.00 6.90 -2.56
CA LEU A 23 10.67 8.20 -2.42
C LEU A 23 11.25 8.42 -1.02
N LEU A 24 10.55 7.98 0.04
CA LEU A 24 11.07 8.05 1.41
C LEU A 24 12.32 7.19 1.58
N ILE A 25 12.31 5.96 1.07
CA ILE A 25 13.47 5.06 1.12
C ILE A 25 14.64 5.69 0.35
N LEU A 26 14.39 6.22 -0.84
CA LEU A 26 15.40 6.88 -1.64
C LEU A 26 16.02 8.07 -0.90
N GLY A 27 15.19 8.95 -0.35
CA GLY A 27 15.67 10.12 0.40
C GLY A 27 16.39 9.78 1.70
N MET A 28 16.12 8.63 2.32
CA MET A 28 16.83 8.16 3.52
C MET A 28 18.16 7.48 3.21
N LEU A 29 18.29 6.87 2.03
CA LEU A 29 19.48 6.11 1.63
C LEU A 29 20.45 6.91 0.77
N SER A 30 20.00 8.01 0.17
CA SER A 30 20.83 8.85 -0.68
C SER A 30 21.37 10.06 0.09
N ASP A 31 22.69 10.22 0.11
CA ASP A 31 23.38 11.35 0.75
C ASP A 31 23.12 12.69 0.02
N SER A 32 22.65 12.64 -1.23
CA SER A 32 22.21 13.81 -1.99
C SER A 32 21.08 13.45 -2.96
N VAL A 33 20.14 14.38 -3.17
CA VAL A 33 18.96 14.17 -4.03
C VAL A 33 19.31 14.23 -5.53
N GLY A 34 20.46 14.81 -5.89
CA GLY A 34 20.83 15.11 -7.28
C GLY A 34 21.63 14.03 -8.00
N ASP A 35 22.25 13.10 -7.28
CA ASP A 35 23.18 12.10 -7.85
C ASP A 35 22.58 10.68 -7.90
N VAL A 36 21.26 10.59 -7.71
CA VAL A 36 20.55 9.31 -7.66
C VAL A 36 20.08 8.96 -9.06
N ASP A 37 20.84 8.11 -9.75
CA ASP A 37 20.40 7.54 -11.02
C ASP A 37 19.31 6.49 -10.76
N VAL A 38 18.05 6.87 -10.98
CA VAL A 38 16.89 5.99 -10.82
C VAL A 38 16.39 5.56 -12.20
N PRO A 39 16.60 4.29 -12.60
CA PRO A 39 16.09 3.79 -13.87
C PRO A 39 14.56 3.87 -13.93
N LEU A 40 14.02 4.37 -15.04
CA LEU A 40 12.56 4.41 -15.27
C LEU A 40 11.92 3.02 -15.10
N LYS A 41 12.63 1.96 -15.51
CA LYS A 41 12.20 0.57 -15.31
C LYS A 41 11.90 0.27 -13.84
N SER A 42 12.73 0.75 -12.92
CA SER A 42 12.55 0.51 -11.48
C SER A 42 11.32 1.19 -10.93
N VAL A 43 11.08 2.43 -11.33
CA VAL A 43 9.86 3.18 -10.96
C VAL A 43 8.62 2.45 -11.44
N LEU A 44 8.61 1.98 -12.69
CA LEU A 44 7.47 1.26 -13.26
C LEU A 44 7.21 -0.08 -12.53
N ILE A 45 8.26 -0.83 -12.19
CA ILE A 45 8.12 -2.08 -11.43
C ILE A 45 7.51 -1.79 -10.05
N VAL A 46 7.99 -0.75 -9.35
CA VAL A 46 7.44 -0.33 -8.05
C VAL A 46 5.97 0.03 -8.19
N PHE A 47 5.58 0.80 -9.20
CA PHE A 47 4.18 1.21 -9.41
C PHE A 47 3.28 0.00 -9.68
N ILE A 48 3.69 -0.92 -10.56
CA ILE A 48 2.89 -2.11 -10.87
C ILE A 48 2.75 -2.99 -9.63
N CYS A 49 3.84 -3.28 -8.93
CA CYS A 49 3.81 -4.15 -7.74
C CYS A 49 2.99 -3.53 -6.60
N SER A 50 3.15 -2.22 -6.36
CA SER A 50 2.39 -1.52 -5.32
C SER A 50 0.91 -1.38 -5.66
N GLY A 51 0.55 -1.19 -6.93
CA GLY A 51 -0.85 -1.24 -7.37
C GLY A 51 -1.48 -2.62 -7.15
N LEU A 52 -0.76 -3.70 -7.48
CA LEU A 52 -1.21 -5.08 -7.20
C LEU A 52 -1.32 -5.36 -5.70
N ILE A 53 -0.44 -4.77 -4.87
CA ILE A 53 -0.57 -4.81 -3.41
C ILE A 53 -1.87 -4.13 -2.97
N GLY A 54 -2.22 -3.00 -3.58
CA GLY A 54 -3.50 -2.33 -3.37
C GLY A 54 -4.69 -3.25 -3.63
N GLU A 55 -4.67 -3.98 -4.74
CA GLU A 55 -5.73 -4.95 -5.11
C GLU A 55 -5.96 -6.04 -4.07
N LEU A 56 -4.90 -6.49 -3.37
CA LEU A 56 -5.04 -7.47 -2.29
C LEU A 56 -5.96 -6.99 -1.15
N SER A 57 -6.22 -5.68 -1.06
CA SER A 57 -7.21 -5.12 -0.12
C SER A 57 -8.64 -5.63 -0.37
N PHE A 58 -8.93 -6.17 -1.56
CA PHE A 58 -10.19 -6.85 -1.84
C PHE A 58 -10.41 -8.07 -0.92
N LEU A 59 -9.35 -8.71 -0.41
CA LEU A 59 -9.47 -9.85 0.51
C LEU A 59 -10.32 -9.52 1.74
N PHE A 60 -10.31 -8.28 2.22
CA PHE A 60 -11.12 -7.84 3.37
C PHE A 60 -12.61 -7.65 3.06
N GLN A 61 -13.02 -7.74 1.79
CA GLN A 61 -14.43 -7.71 1.38
C GLN A 61 -15.02 -9.10 1.16
N THR A 62 -14.21 -10.16 1.27
CA THR A 62 -14.67 -11.54 1.13
C THR A 62 -15.27 -12.06 2.44
N ASP A 63 -15.97 -13.19 2.38
CA ASP A 63 -16.55 -13.86 3.57
C ASP A 63 -15.49 -14.50 4.49
N LEU A 64 -14.20 -14.27 4.23
CA LEU A 64 -13.11 -14.76 5.06
C LEU A 64 -13.12 -14.08 6.43
N SER A 65 -12.66 -14.80 7.45
CA SER A 65 -12.43 -14.19 8.75
C SER A 65 -11.35 -13.10 8.64
N TYR A 66 -11.50 -12.04 9.42
CA TYR A 66 -10.60 -10.89 9.36
C TYR A 66 -9.12 -11.28 9.55
N LEU A 67 -8.84 -12.22 10.47
CA LEU A 67 -7.49 -12.73 10.72
C LEU A 67 -6.94 -13.50 9.53
N LEU A 68 -7.75 -14.31 8.86
CA LEU A 68 -7.33 -15.04 7.65
C LEU A 68 -7.09 -14.09 6.49
N ALA A 69 -7.98 -13.12 6.26
CA ALA A 69 -7.80 -12.10 5.23
C ALA A 69 -6.51 -11.29 5.47
N LEU A 70 -6.23 -10.92 6.73
CA LEU A 70 -5.00 -10.22 7.11
C LEU A 70 -3.76 -11.09 6.85
N GLY A 71 -3.78 -12.36 7.24
CA GLY A 71 -2.68 -13.29 6.99
C GLY A 71 -2.39 -13.48 5.50
N LEU A 72 -3.43 -13.70 4.69
CA LEU A 72 -3.32 -13.80 3.24
C LEU A 72 -2.82 -12.50 2.60
N HIS A 73 -3.30 -11.35 3.08
CA HIS A 73 -2.83 -10.07 2.60
C HIS A 73 -1.34 -9.88 2.88
N LEU A 74 -0.88 -10.17 4.11
CA LEU A 74 0.53 -10.07 4.49
C LEU A 74 1.43 -10.99 3.65
N VAL A 75 0.99 -12.24 3.42
CA VAL A 75 1.74 -13.18 2.56
C VAL A 75 1.76 -12.67 1.12
N GLY A 76 0.62 -12.20 0.59
CA GLY A 76 0.53 -11.66 -0.76
C GLY A 76 1.40 -10.41 -0.96
N THR A 77 1.42 -9.48 0.01
CA THR A 77 2.28 -8.30 -0.06
C THR A 77 3.76 -8.68 0.02
N PHE A 78 4.12 -9.67 0.84
CA PHE A 78 5.50 -10.16 0.94
C PHE A 78 5.98 -10.83 -0.35
N ILE A 79 5.11 -11.61 -1.02
CA ILE A 79 5.42 -12.21 -2.32
C ILE A 79 5.64 -11.12 -3.37
N LEU A 80 4.74 -10.14 -3.47
CA LEU A 80 4.86 -9.04 -4.42
C LEU A 80 6.10 -8.16 -4.14
N PHE A 81 6.40 -7.90 -2.87
CA PHE A 81 7.63 -7.25 -2.46
C PHE A 81 8.86 -8.04 -2.90
N SER A 82 8.88 -9.35 -2.68
CA SER A 82 10.01 -10.21 -3.10
C SER A 82 10.18 -10.23 -4.62
N ILE A 83 9.08 -10.31 -5.39
CA ILE A 83 9.09 -10.20 -6.86
C ILE A 83 9.68 -8.85 -7.30
N MET A 84 9.22 -7.75 -6.68
CA MET A 84 9.71 -6.40 -6.96
C MET A 84 11.23 -6.30 -6.74
N MET A 85 11.74 -6.87 -5.64
CA MET A 85 13.18 -6.89 -5.32
C MET A 85 13.97 -7.66 -6.39
N ILE A 86 13.50 -8.85 -6.78
CA ILE A 86 14.16 -9.69 -7.79
C ILE A 86 14.19 -8.99 -9.16
N LEU A 87 13.06 -8.42 -9.60
CA LEU A 87 12.95 -7.73 -10.90
C LEU A 87 13.83 -6.48 -11.00
N ASN A 88 14.12 -5.85 -9.86
CA ASN A 88 15.03 -4.70 -9.75
C ASN A 88 16.48 -5.08 -9.42
N HIS A 89 16.78 -6.37 -9.24
CA HIS A 89 18.07 -6.85 -8.78
C HIS A 89 18.51 -6.24 -7.42
N TRP A 90 17.54 -5.91 -6.56
CA TRP A 90 17.80 -5.40 -5.22
C TRP A 90 18.05 -6.55 -4.23
N ILE A 91 18.97 -6.34 -3.29
CA ILE A 91 19.36 -7.37 -2.32
C ILE A 91 18.30 -7.50 -1.23
N ILE A 92 17.79 -8.71 -1.04
CA ILE A 92 16.94 -9.06 0.11
C ILE A 92 17.87 -9.40 1.28
N ASN A 93 17.91 -8.52 2.27
CA ASN A 93 18.71 -8.66 3.48
C ASN A 93 17.87 -8.27 4.70
N TRP A 94 18.45 -8.34 5.90
CA TRP A 94 17.75 -8.01 7.13
C TRP A 94 17.23 -6.56 7.13
N GLN A 95 17.98 -5.61 6.57
CA GLN A 95 17.58 -4.21 6.50
C GLN A 95 16.35 -4.01 5.59
N THR A 96 16.31 -4.63 4.42
CA THR A 96 15.16 -4.51 3.50
C THR A 96 13.92 -5.21 4.04
N LEU A 97 14.08 -6.30 4.81
CA LEU A 97 12.99 -6.91 5.56
C LEU A 97 12.45 -6.02 6.68
N MET A 98 13.33 -5.31 7.41
CA MET A 98 12.91 -4.35 8.43
C MET A 98 12.15 -3.17 7.81
N ILE A 99 12.60 -2.66 6.66
CA ILE A 99 11.91 -1.61 5.90
C ILE A 99 10.52 -2.11 5.46
N PHE A 100 10.41 -3.34 4.96
CA PHE A 100 9.12 -3.94 4.62
C PHE A 100 8.17 -4.01 5.82
N ILE A 101 8.61 -4.53 6.96
CA ILE A 101 7.77 -4.63 8.16
C ILE A 101 7.34 -3.24 8.65
N LEU A 102 8.27 -2.28 8.71
CA LEU A 102 7.99 -0.93 9.15
C LEU A 102 6.99 -0.22 8.23
N SER A 103 7.23 -0.27 6.91
CA SER A 103 6.32 0.32 5.92
C SER A 103 4.94 -0.32 5.98
N TYR A 104 4.84 -1.64 6.12
CA TYR A 104 3.57 -2.34 6.27
C TYR A 104 2.80 -1.85 7.50
N ILE A 105 3.45 -1.76 8.67
CA ILE A 105 2.81 -1.26 9.90
C ILE A 105 2.36 0.19 9.74
N VAL A 106 3.20 1.06 9.18
CA VAL A 106 2.87 2.49 8.99
C VAL A 106 1.69 2.65 8.04
N ILE A 107 1.72 2.00 6.87
CA ILE A 107 0.63 2.05 5.89
C ILE A 107 -0.67 1.53 6.54
N TRP A 108 -0.59 0.42 7.29
CA TRP A 108 -1.74 -0.14 7.98
C TRP A 108 -2.36 0.82 8.99
N ILE A 109 -1.53 1.50 9.80
CA ILE A 109 -1.98 2.53 10.74
C ILE A 109 -2.67 3.68 9.99
N VAL A 110 -2.07 4.17 8.90
CA VAL A 110 -2.65 5.25 8.08
C VAL A 110 -4.01 4.86 7.52
N ILE A 111 -4.15 3.64 7.00
CA ILE A 111 -5.43 3.13 6.49
C ILE A 111 -6.48 3.06 7.60
N ARG A 112 -6.13 2.51 8.77
CA ARG A 112 -7.06 2.40 9.92
C ARG A 112 -7.53 3.77 10.41
N LEU A 113 -6.61 4.73 10.55
CA LEU A 113 -6.94 6.10 10.96
C LEU A 113 -7.87 6.79 9.94
N THR A 114 -7.64 6.55 8.65
CA THR A 114 -8.46 7.13 7.57
C THR A 114 -9.86 6.52 7.56
N GLN A 115 -9.99 5.19 7.66
CA GLN A 115 -11.28 4.49 7.74
C GLN A 115 -12.12 4.98 8.93
N GLU A 116 -11.53 5.11 10.12
CA GLU A 116 -12.27 5.61 11.28
C GLU A 116 -12.76 7.06 11.10
N ARG A 117 -11.96 7.92 10.45
CA ARG A 117 -12.37 9.30 10.16
C ARG A 117 -13.56 9.33 9.21
N ASP A 118 -13.60 8.46 8.22
CA ASP A 118 -14.68 8.41 7.24
C ASP A 118 -15.98 7.87 7.86
N ILE A 119 -15.90 6.84 8.71
CA ILE A 119 -17.05 6.35 9.49
C ILE A 119 -17.61 7.46 10.39
N ARG A 120 -16.74 8.21 11.10
CA ARG A 120 -17.16 9.33 11.94
C ARG A 120 -17.85 10.45 11.14
N LYS A 121 -17.35 10.79 9.95
CA LYS A 121 -17.97 11.78 9.05
C LYS A 121 -19.36 11.33 8.57
N ILE A 122 -19.51 10.08 8.16
CA ILE A 122 -20.81 9.52 7.73
C ILE A 122 -21.82 9.56 8.89
N ASN A 123 -21.42 9.09 10.08
CA ASN A 123 -22.29 9.11 11.26
C ASN A 123 -22.71 10.53 11.67
N GLN A 124 -21.82 11.51 11.53
CA GLN A 124 -22.15 12.92 11.76
C GLN A 124 -23.16 13.47 10.75
N GLN A 125 -23.06 13.07 9.47
CA GLN A 125 -24.02 13.48 8.44
C GLN A 125 -25.40 12.83 8.65
N ILE A 126 -25.46 11.55 9.05
CA ILE A 126 -26.71 10.87 9.41
C ILE A 126 -27.38 11.56 10.60
N LYS A 127 -26.61 11.85 11.66
CA LYS A 127 -27.13 12.53 12.87
C LYS A 127 -27.62 13.96 12.58
N LYS A 128 -27.02 14.66 11.62
CA LYS A 128 -27.50 15.98 11.15
C LYS A 128 -28.79 15.88 10.35
N ARG A 129 -28.99 14.80 9.58
CA ARG A 129 -30.22 14.56 8.82
C ARG A 129 -31.37 14.07 9.71
N SER A 130 -31.11 13.29 10.75
CA SER A 130 -32.16 12.80 11.68
C SER A 130 -32.64 13.84 12.70
N ARG A 131 -31.96 14.99 12.80
CA ARG A 131 -32.34 16.13 13.64
C ARG A 131 -33.10 17.22 12.87
N ARG A 132 -33.29 17.03 11.57
CA ARG A 132 -34.11 17.87 10.70
C ARG A 132 -35.40 17.14 10.40
#